data_AF-A0A1Z5K7B6-F1
#
_entry.id   AF-A0A1Z5K7B6-F1
#
_cell.length_a   1.000
_cell.length_b   1.000
_cell.length_c   1.000
_cell.angle_alpha   90.00
_cell.angle_beta   90.00
_cell.angle_gamma   90.00
#
_symmetry.space_group_name_H-M   'P 1'
#
loop_
_entity.id
_entity.type
_entity.pdbx_description
1 polymer ?
#
loop_
_entity_poly.entity_id
_entity_poly.type
_entity_poly.pdbx_seq_one_letter_code
_entity_poly.pdbx_strand_id
1 'polypeptide(L)'
;MMATIASTGKRNAEEAELNDTVASNKSEMSPYNRYFADVRALIKDEVTDGLGPMLIKGVEEDDGEDEEEEIIADDLTTEQMQAFRVVAITQNREKQLHSMRELVLGDQANDTVMMFNTSYSYHVDATWDTVKKSLSRTKDPSQKLDMLFAYSYNLDEFDVWIHDNEGDMGRLVKGLASVWKSLLTKHSDEALGWDCKYTKPGMMEFLTQFKRKIEGTPKYMKLGKFNFQ
;
A
#
# COMPACT_ATOMS: atom_id res chain seq x y z
N MET A 1 37.84 4.75 59.97
CA MET A 1 36.46 5.22 60.24
C MET A 1 35.61 4.68 59.10
N MET A 2 34.99 3.51 59.20
CA MET A 2 33.66 3.26 59.79
C MET A 2 32.64 4.37 59.49
N ALA A 3 31.68 4.06 58.60
CA ALA A 3 30.29 3.85 59.01
C ALA A 3 29.52 3.11 57.90
N THR A 4 29.00 1.94 58.25
CA THR A 4 27.93 1.21 57.58
C THR A 4 26.60 1.70 58.16
N ILE A 5 25.56 1.91 57.35
CA ILE A 5 24.17 1.82 57.82
C ILE A 5 23.38 0.97 56.82
N ALA A 6 22.89 -0.15 57.32
CA ALA A 6 21.94 -1.03 56.66
C ALA A 6 20.51 -0.48 56.81
N SER A 7 19.68 -0.70 55.79
CA SER A 7 18.22 -0.69 55.91
C SER A 7 17.67 -1.77 54.98
N THR A 8 17.73 -3.01 55.46
CA THR A 8 16.91 -4.14 55.01
C THR A 8 15.59 -4.10 55.77
N GLY A 9 14.46 -4.15 55.07
CA GLY A 9 13.19 -4.36 55.78
C GLY A 9 11.86 -4.09 55.06
N LYS A 10 11.82 -3.74 53.77
CA LYS A 10 10.53 -3.47 53.08
C LYS A 10 10.38 -3.95 51.64
N ARG A 11 11.34 -4.68 51.05
CA ARG A 11 11.30 -5.00 49.61
C ARG A 11 10.57 -6.30 49.23
N ASN A 12 10.23 -7.16 50.20
CA ASN A 12 9.76 -8.51 49.85
C ASN A 12 8.23 -8.68 49.73
N ALA A 13 7.43 -7.64 49.97
CA ALA A 13 5.98 -7.69 49.76
C ALA A 13 5.58 -7.01 48.43
N GLU A 14 6.24 -5.90 48.08
CA GLU A 14 6.02 -5.19 46.80
C GLU A 14 6.50 -5.99 45.58
N GLU A 15 7.59 -6.76 45.68
CA GLU A 15 8.08 -7.60 44.56
C GLU A 15 7.22 -8.85 44.28
N ALA A 16 6.36 -9.26 45.21
CA ALA A 16 5.42 -10.35 45.00
C ALA A 16 4.15 -9.86 44.27
N GLU A 17 3.64 -8.68 44.61
CA GLU A 17 2.48 -8.07 43.92
C GLU A 17 2.85 -7.52 42.53
N LEU A 18 4.09 -7.07 42.32
CA LEU A 18 4.60 -6.66 41.00
C LEU A 18 4.87 -7.84 40.05
N ASN A 19 5.19 -9.02 40.57
CA ASN A 19 5.38 -10.21 39.72
C ASN A 19 4.05 -10.91 39.36
N ASP A 20 3.00 -10.76 40.17
CA ASP A 20 1.66 -11.25 39.83
C ASP A 20 0.96 -10.34 38.79
N THR A 21 1.29 -9.03 38.78
CA THR A 21 0.80 -8.11 37.73
C THR A 21 1.52 -8.29 36.39
N VAL A 22 2.81 -8.65 36.40
CA VAL A 22 3.55 -8.95 35.16
C VAL A 22 3.22 -10.34 34.61
N ALA A 23 2.86 -11.30 35.47
CA ALA A 23 2.39 -12.62 35.04
C ALA A 23 0.95 -12.63 34.51
N SER A 24 0.13 -11.63 34.85
CA SER A 24 -1.27 -11.49 34.42
C SER A 24 -1.45 -10.75 33.07
N ASN A 25 -0.42 -10.04 32.58
CA ASN A 25 -0.46 -9.35 31.28
C ASN A 25 0.27 -10.11 30.15
N LYS A 26 0.07 -11.43 30.07
CA LYS A 26 0.02 -12.12 28.76
C LYS A 26 -1.32 -11.82 28.08
N SER A 27 -1.72 -10.54 28.11
CA SER A 27 -2.98 -10.01 27.64
C SER A 27 -3.11 -10.32 26.16
N GLU A 28 -4.30 -10.77 25.78
CA GLU A 28 -4.70 -11.10 24.43
C GLU A 28 -4.14 -10.09 23.42
N MET A 29 -3.31 -10.57 22.49
CA MET A 29 -2.83 -9.75 21.39
C MET A 29 -4.04 -9.14 20.67
N SER A 30 -4.08 -7.80 20.57
CA SER A 30 -5.20 -7.09 19.94
C SER A 30 -5.46 -7.62 18.53
N PRO A 31 -6.72 -7.56 18.01
CA PRO A 31 -7.03 -8.06 16.68
C PRO A 31 -6.12 -7.47 15.58
N TYR A 32 -5.76 -6.19 15.70
CA TYR A 32 -4.79 -5.52 14.82
C TYR A 32 -3.41 -6.20 14.86
N ASN A 33 -2.84 -6.36 16.06
CA ASN A 33 -1.52 -6.98 16.23
C ASN A 33 -1.52 -8.43 15.74
N ARG A 34 -2.61 -9.17 15.97
CA ARG A 34 -2.77 -10.54 15.45
C ARG A 34 -2.79 -10.56 13.93
N TYR A 35 -3.60 -9.72 13.30
CA TYR A 35 -3.71 -9.64 11.85
C TYR A 35 -2.35 -9.36 11.19
N PHE A 36 -1.62 -8.34 11.66
CA PHE A 36 -0.33 -8.00 11.07
C PHE A 36 0.78 -9.00 11.41
N ALA A 37 0.70 -9.69 12.55
CA ALA A 37 1.57 -10.84 12.83
C ALA A 37 1.33 -11.97 11.82
N ASP A 38 0.07 -12.31 11.54
CA ASP A 38 -0.29 -13.36 10.59
C ASP A 38 0.12 -12.99 9.16
N VAL A 39 -0.10 -11.73 8.75
CA VAL A 39 0.33 -11.21 7.44
C VAL A 39 1.86 -11.29 7.31
N ARG A 40 2.61 -10.83 8.31
CA ARG A 40 4.09 -10.86 8.28
C ARG A 40 4.62 -12.29 8.29
N ALA A 41 4.00 -13.20 9.05
CA ALA A 41 4.36 -14.61 9.07
C ALA A 41 4.16 -15.23 7.68
N LEU A 42 2.99 -15.01 7.05
CA LEU A 42 2.74 -15.51 5.70
C LEU A 42 3.74 -14.94 4.69
N ILE A 43 3.98 -13.63 4.71
CA ILE A 43 4.92 -13.01 3.76
C ILE A 43 6.33 -13.58 3.94
N LYS A 44 6.75 -13.82 5.17
CA LYS A 44 8.06 -14.40 5.46
C LYS A 44 8.17 -15.86 5.02
N ASP A 45 7.13 -16.65 5.25
CA ASP A 45 7.19 -18.11 5.12
C ASP A 45 6.74 -18.61 3.74
N GLU A 46 5.83 -17.89 3.06
CA GLU A 46 5.19 -18.33 1.82
C GLU A 46 5.48 -17.42 0.61
N VAL A 47 5.86 -16.16 0.81
CA VAL A 47 6.16 -15.23 -0.29
C VAL A 47 7.66 -15.20 -0.55
N THR A 48 8.07 -15.67 -1.74
CA THR A 48 9.47 -15.62 -2.16
C THR A 48 9.98 -14.19 -2.19
N ASP A 49 11.12 -13.94 -1.55
CA ASP A 49 11.74 -12.61 -1.41
C ASP A 49 10.82 -11.55 -0.77
N GLY A 50 9.91 -11.96 0.11
CA GLY A 50 9.02 -11.08 0.86
C GLY A 50 9.77 -10.13 1.81
N LEU A 51 9.46 -8.84 1.73
CA LEU A 51 10.01 -7.77 2.56
C LEU A 51 9.03 -7.31 3.65
N GLY A 52 7.73 -7.36 3.35
CA GLY A 52 6.69 -6.97 4.29
C GLY A 52 5.39 -6.58 3.61
N PRO A 53 4.35 -6.21 4.37
CA PRO A 53 3.09 -5.75 3.83
C PRO A 53 3.11 -4.25 3.51
N MET A 54 2.46 -3.89 2.40
CA MET A 54 2.01 -2.53 2.11
C MET A 54 0.50 -2.45 2.34
N LEU A 55 0.05 -1.48 3.13
CA LEU A 55 -1.37 -1.24 3.35
C LEU A 55 -1.98 -0.51 2.14
N ILE A 56 -3.07 -1.06 1.59
CA ILE A 56 -3.85 -0.46 0.50
C ILE A 56 -5.16 0.12 1.02
N LYS A 57 -5.82 -0.57 1.96
CA LYS A 57 -7.07 -0.13 2.56
C LYS A 57 -7.06 -0.43 4.05
N GLY A 58 -7.42 0.56 4.86
CA GLY A 58 -7.70 0.41 6.29
C GLY A 58 -9.21 0.47 6.60
N VAL A 59 -9.55 0.80 7.83
CA VAL A 59 -10.92 1.13 8.23
C VAL A 59 -11.19 2.59 7.87
N GLU A 60 -12.34 2.85 7.25
CA GLU A 60 -12.81 4.22 6.96
C GLU A 60 -13.63 4.68 8.18
N GLU A 61 -13.40 5.92 8.65
CA GLU A 61 -14.31 6.58 9.61
C GLU A 61 -15.64 6.84 8.89
N ASP A 62 -16.77 6.50 9.51
CA ASP A 62 -18.10 6.74 8.94
C ASP A 62 -18.30 8.26 8.85
N ASP A 63 -18.58 8.77 7.65
CA ASP A 63 -18.57 10.18 7.24
C ASP A 63 -19.65 11.07 7.94
N GLY A 64 -20.07 10.72 9.15
CA GLY A 64 -20.89 11.55 10.02
C GLY A 64 -20.14 12.81 10.42
N GLU A 65 -20.80 13.97 10.28
CA GLU A 65 -20.25 15.32 10.42
C GLU A 65 -19.70 15.71 11.81
N ASP A 66 -19.29 14.78 12.68
CA ASP A 66 -18.86 15.06 14.04
C ASP A 66 -17.53 14.37 14.37
N GLU A 67 -16.47 15.19 14.47
CA GLU A 67 -15.14 14.92 15.05
C GLU A 67 -14.31 13.79 14.38
N GLU A 68 -13.11 14.12 13.87
CA GLU A 68 -12.09 13.14 13.45
C GLU A 68 -11.67 12.29 14.69
N GLU A 69 -12.45 11.27 15.02
CA GLU A 69 -12.12 10.31 16.07
C GLU A 69 -10.94 9.45 15.59
N GLU A 70 -9.75 9.76 16.09
CA GLU A 70 -8.52 8.99 15.81
C GLU A 70 -8.78 7.49 16.00
N ILE A 71 -8.73 6.72 14.90
CA ILE A 71 -8.87 5.26 14.96
C ILE A 71 -7.73 4.66 15.81
N ILE A 72 -8.05 4.26 17.03
CA ILE A 72 -7.11 3.58 17.92
C ILE A 72 -6.98 2.12 17.46
N ALA A 73 -5.80 1.73 16.98
CA ALA A 73 -5.55 0.41 16.41
C ALA A 73 -5.89 -0.76 17.35
N ASP A 74 -5.73 -0.57 18.66
CA ASP A 74 -6.02 -1.61 19.66
C ASP A 74 -7.54 -1.79 19.94
N ASP A 75 -8.36 -0.83 19.54
CA ASP A 75 -9.82 -0.87 19.69
C ASP A 75 -10.52 -1.50 18.47
N LEU A 76 -9.75 -1.83 17.42
CA LEU A 76 -10.29 -2.43 16.21
C LEU A 76 -10.82 -3.85 16.45
N THR A 77 -12.06 -4.09 16.02
CA THR A 77 -12.70 -5.40 16.10
C THR A 77 -12.17 -6.36 15.03
N THR A 78 -12.42 -7.66 15.22
CA THR A 78 -12.03 -8.68 14.22
C THR A 78 -12.76 -8.46 12.88
N GLU A 79 -13.99 -7.98 12.93
CA GLU A 79 -14.81 -7.63 11.77
C GLU A 79 -14.22 -6.43 11.02
N GLN A 80 -13.79 -5.38 11.74
CA GLN A 80 -13.12 -4.24 11.14
C GLN A 80 -11.78 -4.63 10.49
N MET A 81 -11.05 -5.58 11.07
CA MET A 81 -9.84 -6.11 10.46
C MET A 81 -10.11 -6.80 9.10
N GLN A 82 -11.34 -7.24 8.82
CA GLN A 82 -11.70 -7.79 7.50
C GLN A 82 -11.77 -6.73 6.40
N ALA A 83 -11.82 -5.44 6.74
CA ALA A 83 -11.75 -4.35 5.78
C ALA A 83 -10.32 -4.13 5.25
N PHE A 84 -9.30 -4.55 6.01
CA PHE A 84 -7.92 -4.32 5.66
C PHE A 84 -7.53 -5.04 4.37
N ARG A 85 -6.86 -4.33 3.48
CA ARG A 85 -6.30 -4.87 2.25
C ARG A 85 -4.83 -4.54 2.20
N VAL A 86 -4.01 -5.57 2.02
CA VAL A 86 -2.55 -5.44 1.99
C VAL A 86 -1.98 -6.11 0.76
N VAL A 87 -0.86 -5.60 0.28
CA VAL A 87 -0.06 -6.19 -0.78
C VAL A 87 1.24 -6.70 -0.18
N ALA A 88 1.61 -7.95 -0.44
CA ALA A 88 2.92 -8.45 -0.06
C ALA A 88 3.99 -7.83 -0.98
N ILE A 89 4.87 -7.04 -0.39
CA ILE A 89 6.00 -6.43 -1.09
C ILE A 89 7.14 -7.44 -1.15
N THR A 90 7.53 -7.79 -2.37
CA THR A 90 8.74 -8.57 -2.65
C THR A 90 9.89 -7.63 -2.99
N GLN A 91 11.13 -8.14 -3.00
CA GLN A 91 12.29 -7.38 -3.49
C GLN A 91 12.07 -6.82 -4.91
N ASN A 92 11.42 -7.59 -5.80
CA ASN A 92 11.14 -7.10 -7.15
C ASN A 92 10.08 -5.99 -7.13
N ARG A 93 8.99 -6.12 -6.37
CA ARG A 93 7.97 -5.07 -6.25
C ARG A 93 8.55 -3.78 -5.69
N GLU A 94 9.36 -3.87 -4.64
CA GLU A 94 10.05 -2.72 -4.06
C GLU A 94 10.94 -2.01 -5.08
N LYS A 95 11.74 -2.79 -5.82
CA LYS A 95 12.57 -2.25 -6.90
C LYS A 95 11.75 -1.57 -7.98
N GLN A 96 10.61 -2.16 -8.38
CA GLN A 96 9.72 -1.54 -9.37
C GLN A 96 9.05 -0.29 -8.82
N LEU A 97 8.61 -0.27 -7.57
CA LEU A 97 8.05 0.91 -6.90
C LEU A 97 9.02 2.07 -6.94
N HIS A 98 10.28 1.84 -6.59
CA HIS A 98 11.34 2.85 -6.67
C HIS A 98 11.61 3.28 -8.11
N SER A 99 11.79 2.34 -9.04
CA SER A 99 12.08 2.65 -10.45
C SER A 99 10.95 3.45 -11.12
N MET A 100 9.69 3.13 -10.79
CA MET A 100 8.53 3.85 -11.32
C MET A 100 8.32 5.20 -10.65
N ARG A 101 8.70 5.35 -9.37
CA ARG A 101 8.76 6.65 -8.70
C ARG A 101 9.73 7.58 -9.41
N GLU A 102 10.94 7.13 -9.66
CA GLU A 102 11.96 7.89 -10.41
C GLU A 102 11.45 8.27 -11.81
N LEU A 103 10.76 7.35 -12.49
CA LEU A 103 10.19 7.64 -13.80
C LEU A 103 9.08 8.70 -13.75
N VAL A 104 8.12 8.55 -12.84
CA VAL A 104 6.94 9.43 -12.74
C VAL A 104 7.34 10.82 -12.25
N LEU A 105 8.22 10.91 -11.24
CA LEU A 105 8.61 12.19 -10.64
C LEU A 105 9.82 12.86 -11.31
N GLY A 106 10.60 12.12 -12.09
CA GLY A 106 11.79 12.66 -12.74
C GLY A 106 12.85 13.10 -11.73
N ASP A 107 13.31 14.34 -11.86
CA ASP A 107 14.30 14.95 -10.96
C ASP A 107 13.78 15.13 -9.53
N GLN A 108 12.46 15.22 -9.34
CA GLN A 108 11.84 15.42 -8.02
C GLN A 108 11.68 14.14 -7.20
N ALA A 109 12.11 12.98 -7.71
CA ALA A 109 11.84 11.67 -7.08
C ALA A 109 12.35 11.54 -5.64
N ASN A 110 13.44 12.25 -5.33
CA ASN A 110 14.12 12.25 -4.03
C ASN A 110 14.08 13.64 -3.34
N ASP A 111 13.28 14.57 -3.85
CA ASP A 111 13.18 15.91 -3.27
C ASP A 111 12.36 15.88 -1.98
N THR A 112 12.75 16.75 -1.03
CA THR A 112 12.03 16.91 0.23
C THR A 112 10.70 17.65 0.05
N VAL A 113 10.61 18.49 -0.99
CA VAL A 113 9.42 19.26 -1.34
C VAL A 113 9.21 19.13 -2.83
N MET A 114 8.09 18.52 -3.24
CA MET A 114 7.72 18.41 -4.65
C MET A 114 7.01 19.69 -5.10
N MET A 115 7.35 20.16 -6.29
CA MET A 115 6.75 21.33 -6.91
C MET A 115 6.21 20.93 -8.29
N PHE A 116 4.96 20.50 -8.29
CA PHE A 116 4.24 20.19 -9.52
C PHE A 116 3.81 21.49 -10.20
N ASN A 117 3.99 21.53 -11.52
CA ASN A 117 3.50 22.60 -12.38
C ASN A 117 2.85 21.96 -13.61
N THR A 118 2.29 22.77 -14.50
CA THR A 118 1.63 22.32 -15.73
C THR A 118 2.46 21.41 -16.63
N SER A 119 3.80 21.44 -16.54
CA SER A 119 4.66 20.51 -17.28
C SER A 119 4.61 19.06 -16.75
N TYR A 120 4.15 18.85 -15.51
CA TYR A 120 4.10 17.55 -14.89
C TYR A 120 3.16 16.57 -15.61
N SER A 121 1.98 17.00 -16.02
CA SER A 121 1.05 16.12 -16.76
C SER A 121 1.58 15.75 -18.14
N TYR A 122 2.31 16.64 -18.83
CA TYR A 122 3.01 16.29 -20.07
C TYR A 122 4.13 15.27 -19.84
N HIS A 123 4.88 15.40 -18.75
CA HIS A 123 5.89 14.42 -18.35
C HIS A 123 5.24 13.06 -18.09
N VAL A 124 4.17 13.01 -17.30
CA VAL A 124 3.39 11.79 -17.03
C VAL A 124 2.83 11.16 -18.32
N ASP A 125 2.37 11.95 -19.30
CA ASP A 125 1.96 11.42 -20.61
C ASP A 125 3.12 10.73 -21.33
N ALA A 126 4.31 11.34 -21.30
CA ALA A 126 5.51 10.81 -21.94
C ALA A 126 6.04 9.54 -21.24
N THR A 127 5.92 9.45 -19.91
CA THR A 127 6.34 8.24 -19.16
C THR A 127 5.50 7.03 -19.55
N TRP A 128 4.22 7.22 -19.91
CA TRP A 128 3.37 6.12 -20.33
C TRP A 128 3.89 5.39 -21.56
N ASP A 129 4.42 6.09 -22.56
CA ASP A 129 5.00 5.44 -23.75
C ASP A 129 6.23 4.61 -23.39
N THR A 130 7.04 5.08 -22.44
CA THR A 130 8.19 4.35 -21.89
C THR A 130 7.74 3.07 -21.20
N VAL A 131 6.75 3.16 -20.30
CA VAL A 131 6.20 2.01 -19.57
C VAL A 131 5.56 1.01 -20.51
N LYS A 132 4.72 1.47 -21.46
CA LYS A 132 4.08 0.62 -22.46
C LYS A 132 5.11 -0.14 -23.30
N LYS A 133 6.20 0.52 -23.71
CA LYS A 133 7.30 -0.13 -24.42
C LYS A 133 8.00 -1.18 -23.57
N SER A 134 8.28 -0.88 -22.30
CA SER A 134 8.90 -1.83 -21.37
C SER A 134 8.00 -3.04 -21.13
N LEU A 135 6.71 -2.83 -20.85
CA LEU A 135 5.71 -3.90 -20.69
C LEU A 135 5.58 -4.79 -21.92
N SER A 136 5.70 -4.23 -23.13
CA SER A 136 5.66 -5.03 -24.36
C SER A 136 6.87 -5.96 -24.53
N ARG A 137 8.00 -5.62 -23.90
CA ARG A 137 9.26 -6.37 -23.95
C ARG A 137 9.36 -7.40 -22.82
N THR A 138 8.76 -7.12 -21.67
CA THR A 138 8.68 -8.05 -20.54
C THR A 138 7.83 -9.25 -20.96
N LYS A 139 8.37 -10.46 -20.91
CA LYS A 139 7.62 -11.67 -21.29
C LYS A 139 6.92 -12.30 -20.10
N ASP A 140 7.58 -12.25 -18.95
CA ASP A 140 7.09 -12.82 -17.71
C ASP A 140 5.87 -12.05 -17.17
N PRO A 141 4.71 -12.71 -16.97
CA PRO A 141 3.51 -12.05 -16.46
C PRO A 141 3.67 -11.52 -15.03
N SER A 142 4.44 -12.19 -14.18
CA SER A 142 4.67 -11.73 -12.81
C SER A 142 5.47 -10.43 -12.78
N GLN A 143 6.56 -10.34 -13.55
CA GLN A 143 7.29 -9.08 -13.73
C GLN A 143 6.42 -7.97 -14.35
N LYS A 144 5.54 -8.30 -15.29
CA LYS A 144 4.58 -7.32 -15.84
C LYS A 144 3.62 -6.79 -14.78
N LEU A 145 3.11 -7.67 -13.92
CA LEU A 145 2.24 -7.30 -12.82
C LEU A 145 2.94 -6.32 -11.90
N ASP A 146 4.14 -6.65 -11.44
CA ASP A 146 4.90 -5.82 -10.51
C ASP A 146 5.23 -4.44 -11.11
N MET A 147 5.64 -4.39 -12.39
CA MET A 147 5.89 -3.14 -13.11
C MET A 147 4.62 -2.28 -13.24
N LEU A 148 3.50 -2.91 -13.60
CA LEU A 148 2.25 -2.22 -13.86
C LEU A 148 1.62 -1.72 -12.56
N PHE A 149 1.66 -2.54 -11.49
CA PHE A 149 1.28 -2.15 -10.14
C PHE A 149 2.09 -0.96 -9.65
N ALA A 150 3.42 -1.06 -9.71
CA ALA A 150 4.30 0.02 -9.27
C ALA A 150 4.05 1.34 -10.01
N TYR A 151 3.82 1.28 -11.32
CA TYR A 151 3.51 2.48 -12.10
C TYR A 151 2.15 3.07 -11.74
N SER A 152 1.11 2.24 -11.67
CA SER A 152 -0.23 2.71 -11.28
C SER A 152 -0.24 3.27 -9.86
N TYR A 153 0.48 2.65 -8.92
CA TYR A 153 0.57 3.12 -7.54
C TYR A 153 1.21 4.51 -7.46
N ASN A 154 2.35 4.73 -8.14
CA ASN A 154 2.98 6.06 -8.15
C ASN A 154 2.12 7.12 -8.84
N LEU A 155 1.32 6.75 -9.85
CA LEU A 155 0.35 7.69 -10.43
C LEU A 155 -0.79 8.02 -9.48
N ASP A 156 -1.23 7.07 -8.67
CA ASP A 156 -2.27 7.29 -7.66
C ASP A 156 -1.78 8.18 -6.52
N GLU A 157 -0.56 7.93 -6.05
CA GLU A 157 0.12 8.70 -5.00
C GLU A 157 0.38 10.15 -5.41
N PHE A 158 0.84 10.38 -6.65
CA PHE A 158 1.18 11.71 -7.17
C PHE A 158 0.15 12.18 -8.20
N ASP A 159 -1.09 12.32 -7.75
CA ASP A 159 -2.29 12.52 -8.57
C ASP A 159 -2.44 13.90 -9.23
N VAL A 160 -1.47 14.80 -9.09
CA VAL A 160 -1.58 16.16 -9.65
C VAL A 160 -1.83 16.15 -11.16
N TRP A 161 -1.40 15.11 -11.88
CA TRP A 161 -1.69 14.92 -13.31
C TRP A 161 -3.19 14.76 -13.62
N ILE A 162 -4.00 14.31 -12.66
CA ILE A 162 -5.46 14.21 -12.75
C ILE A 162 -6.08 15.61 -12.72
N HIS A 163 -5.55 16.47 -11.86
CA HIS A 163 -6.11 17.78 -11.56
C HIS A 163 -5.60 18.88 -12.50
N ASP A 164 -4.36 18.73 -12.99
CA ASP A 164 -3.69 19.63 -13.93
C ASP A 164 -3.52 18.95 -15.30
N ASN A 165 -4.64 18.52 -15.87
CA ASN A 165 -4.70 17.68 -17.06
C ASN A 165 -4.48 18.48 -18.36
N GLU A 166 -3.21 18.79 -18.63
CA GLU A 166 -2.77 19.46 -19.87
C GLU A 166 -2.28 18.46 -20.95
N GLY A 167 -2.08 17.19 -20.58
CA GLY A 167 -1.69 16.12 -21.50
C GLY A 167 -2.88 15.32 -22.08
N ASP A 168 -2.59 14.26 -22.83
CA ASP A 168 -3.61 13.31 -23.29
C ASP A 168 -3.87 12.21 -22.23
N MET A 169 -4.29 12.64 -21.03
CA MET A 169 -4.49 11.71 -19.91
C MET A 169 -5.57 10.66 -20.19
N GLY A 170 -6.51 10.97 -21.09
CA GLY A 170 -7.48 9.98 -21.58
C GLY A 170 -6.83 8.79 -22.30
N ARG A 171 -5.78 9.03 -23.11
CA ARG A 171 -4.97 7.97 -23.73
C ARG A 171 -4.23 7.14 -22.69
N LEU A 172 -3.65 7.79 -21.69
CA LEU A 172 -2.96 7.13 -20.59
C LEU A 172 -3.91 6.21 -19.80
N VAL A 173 -5.05 6.75 -19.33
CA VAL A 173 -6.05 6.00 -18.54
C VAL A 173 -6.59 4.80 -19.32
N LYS A 174 -6.99 5.02 -20.59
CA LYS A 174 -7.47 3.94 -21.46
C LYS A 174 -6.39 2.89 -21.71
N GLY A 175 -5.14 3.33 -21.88
CA GLY A 175 -3.98 2.47 -22.06
C GLY A 175 -3.74 1.57 -20.85
N LEU A 176 -3.68 2.16 -19.66
CA LEU A 176 -3.50 1.44 -18.40
C LEU A 176 -4.62 0.43 -18.17
N ALA A 177 -5.88 0.85 -18.32
CA ALA A 177 -7.03 -0.04 -18.17
C ALA A 177 -6.95 -1.24 -19.12
N SER A 178 -6.55 -1.01 -20.37
CA SER A 178 -6.42 -2.08 -21.38
C SER A 178 -5.30 -3.07 -21.03
N VAL A 179 -4.17 -2.60 -20.53
CA VAL A 179 -3.06 -3.48 -20.12
C VAL A 179 -3.44 -4.26 -18.87
N TRP A 180 -4.00 -3.62 -17.85
CA TRP A 180 -4.50 -4.30 -16.65
C TRP A 180 -5.51 -5.39 -17.00
N LYS A 181 -6.54 -5.04 -17.77
CA LYS A 181 -7.54 -6.01 -18.23
C LYS A 181 -6.90 -7.16 -18.98
N SER A 182 -6.00 -6.89 -19.92
CA SER A 182 -5.31 -7.95 -20.66
C SER A 182 -4.45 -8.83 -19.76
N LEU A 183 -3.81 -8.29 -18.73
CA LEU A 183 -2.96 -9.05 -17.82
C LEU A 183 -3.81 -9.95 -16.91
N LEU A 184 -4.86 -9.39 -16.32
CA LEU A 184 -5.75 -10.10 -15.39
C LEU A 184 -6.63 -11.16 -16.06
N THR A 185 -6.97 -10.99 -17.35
CA THR A 185 -7.85 -11.94 -18.05
C THR A 185 -7.11 -13.07 -18.77
N LYS A 186 -5.82 -12.88 -19.09
CA LYS A 186 -5.06 -13.86 -19.91
C LYS A 186 -4.14 -14.76 -19.10
N HIS A 187 -3.90 -14.44 -17.84
CA HIS A 187 -2.96 -15.16 -16.98
C HIS A 187 -3.67 -15.66 -15.74
N SER A 188 -3.29 -16.86 -15.29
CA SER A 188 -3.78 -17.41 -14.03
C SER A 188 -3.09 -16.74 -12.84
N ASP A 189 -3.61 -16.98 -11.63
CA ASP A 189 -3.02 -16.44 -10.40
C ASP A 189 -1.57 -16.92 -10.20
N GLU A 190 -1.28 -18.18 -10.55
CA GLU A 190 0.06 -18.76 -10.47
C GLU A 190 1.03 -18.06 -11.44
N ALA A 191 0.57 -17.76 -12.66
CA ALA A 191 1.40 -17.07 -13.66
C ALA A 191 1.69 -15.61 -13.27
N LEU A 192 0.77 -14.96 -12.55
CA LEU A 192 0.95 -13.61 -12.03
C LEU A 192 1.85 -13.58 -10.79
N GLY A 193 2.03 -14.71 -10.09
CA GLY A 193 2.96 -14.82 -8.96
C GLY A 193 2.54 -13.97 -7.76
N TRP A 194 1.24 -13.71 -7.62
CA TRP A 194 0.68 -13.09 -6.42
C TRP A 194 0.07 -14.14 -5.50
N ASP A 195 0.08 -13.88 -4.19
CA ASP A 195 -0.68 -14.73 -3.27
C ASP A 195 -2.17 -14.37 -3.33
N CYS A 196 -3.03 -15.38 -3.26
CA CYS A 196 -4.48 -15.21 -3.37
C CYS A 196 -5.14 -14.77 -2.05
N LYS A 197 -4.40 -14.77 -0.93
CA LYS A 197 -4.94 -14.46 0.39
C LYS A 197 -4.90 -12.96 0.71
N TYR A 198 -3.81 -12.29 0.32
CA TYR A 198 -3.53 -10.90 0.62
C TYR A 198 -3.23 -10.10 -0.65
N THR A 199 -2.19 -10.44 -1.42
CA THR A 199 -1.74 -9.59 -2.54
C THR A 199 -2.79 -9.41 -3.62
N LYS A 200 -3.43 -10.48 -4.08
CA LYS A 200 -4.49 -10.37 -5.09
C LYS A 200 -5.66 -9.51 -4.59
N PRO A 201 -6.29 -9.78 -3.42
CA PRO A 201 -7.29 -8.89 -2.85
C PRO A 201 -6.82 -7.44 -2.70
N GLY A 202 -5.57 -7.24 -2.26
CA GLY A 202 -4.93 -5.93 -2.11
C GLY A 202 -4.85 -5.14 -3.41
N MET A 203 -4.27 -5.75 -4.45
CA MET A 203 -4.15 -5.12 -5.77
C MET A 203 -5.52 -4.88 -6.42
N MET A 204 -6.49 -5.78 -6.23
CA MET A 204 -7.85 -5.59 -6.75
C MET A 204 -8.59 -4.45 -6.07
N GLU A 205 -8.40 -4.26 -4.76
CA GLU A 205 -8.91 -3.11 -4.02
C GLU A 205 -8.26 -1.82 -4.52
N PHE A 206 -6.92 -1.81 -4.65
CA PHE A 206 -6.18 -0.68 -5.21
C PHE A 206 -6.75 -0.25 -6.56
N LEU A 207 -6.94 -1.19 -7.50
CA LEU A 207 -7.50 -0.87 -8.82
C LEU A 207 -8.93 -0.33 -8.75
N THR A 208 -9.71 -0.79 -7.77
CA THR A 208 -11.07 -0.29 -7.53
C THR A 208 -11.06 1.13 -6.98
N GLN A 209 -10.15 1.45 -6.05
CA GLN A 209 -9.94 2.81 -5.55
C GLN A 209 -9.44 3.74 -6.65
N PHE A 210 -8.42 3.31 -7.41
CA PHE A 210 -7.88 4.07 -8.53
C PHE A 210 -8.95 4.35 -9.60
N LYS A 211 -9.79 3.36 -9.91
CA LYS A 211 -10.96 3.55 -10.79
C LYS A 211 -11.91 4.61 -10.23
N ARG A 212 -12.27 4.53 -8.94
CA ARG A 212 -13.17 5.50 -8.29
C ARG A 212 -12.60 6.92 -8.36
N LYS A 213 -11.29 7.07 -8.12
CA LYS A 213 -10.57 8.34 -8.22
C LYS A 213 -10.67 8.93 -9.63
N ILE A 214 -10.33 8.15 -10.66
CA ILE A 214 -10.40 8.59 -12.07
C ILE A 214 -11.83 8.95 -12.46
N GLU A 215 -12.79 8.07 -12.19
CA GLU A 215 -14.18 8.22 -12.65
C GLU A 215 -14.99 9.23 -11.82
N GLY A 216 -14.51 9.57 -10.61
CA GLY A 216 -15.05 10.64 -9.77
C GLY A 216 -14.65 12.04 -10.21
N THR A 217 -13.69 12.17 -11.14
CA THR A 217 -13.25 13.49 -11.62
C THR A 217 -14.33 14.21 -12.44
N PRO A 218 -14.39 15.55 -12.41
CA PRO A 218 -15.35 16.30 -13.20
C PRO A 218 -15.25 15.97 -14.70
N LYS A 219 -16.39 15.84 -15.38
CA LYS A 219 -16.45 15.42 -16.81
C LYS A 219 -15.60 16.28 -17.75
N TYR A 220 -15.38 17.56 -17.43
CA TYR A 220 -14.57 18.46 -18.24
C TYR A 220 -13.08 18.08 -18.26
N MET A 221 -12.60 17.29 -17.29
CA MET A 221 -11.24 16.74 -17.24
C MET A 221 -11.02 15.61 -18.25
N LYS A 222 -12.05 15.05 -18.91
CA LYS A 222 -11.92 14.09 -20.03
C LYS A 222 -10.98 12.87 -19.80
N LEU A 223 -10.80 12.42 -18.56
CA LEU A 223 -9.94 11.26 -18.25
C LEU A 223 -10.48 9.92 -18.78
N GLY A 224 -11.78 9.82 -19.03
CA GLY A 224 -12.40 8.61 -19.57
C GLY A 224 -12.81 7.63 -18.47
N LYS A 225 -12.69 6.32 -18.76
CA LYS A 225 -13.09 5.23 -17.85
C LYS A 225 -11.94 4.26 -17.64
N PHE A 226 -11.76 3.82 -16.40
CA PHE A 226 -10.72 2.86 -16.04
C PHE A 226 -11.31 1.44 -15.95
N ASN A 227 -11.65 0.88 -17.11
CA ASN A 227 -12.23 -0.46 -17.21
C ASN A 227 -11.15 -1.55 -17.21
N PHE A 228 -10.61 -1.86 -16.03
CA PHE A 228 -9.64 -2.94 -15.83
C PHE A 228 -10.28 -4.35 -15.72
N GLN A 229 -11.61 -4.40 -15.58
CA GLN A 229 -12.44 -5.61 -15.56
C GLN A 229 -12.96 -5.94 -16.97
#